data_AF-A0A6C0HRV0-F1
#
_entry.id   AF-A0A6C0HRV0-F1
#
_cell.length_a   1.000
_cell.length_b   1.000
_cell.length_c   1.000
_cell.angle_alpha   90.00
_cell.angle_beta   90.00
_cell.angle_gamma   90.00
#
_symmetry.space_group_name_H-M   'P 1'
#
loop_
_entity.id
_entity.type
_entity.pdbx_description
1 polymer ?
#
loop_
_entity_poly.entity_id
_entity_poly.type
_entity_poly.pdbx_seq_one_letter_code
_entity_poly.pdbx_strand_id
1 'polypeptide(L)'
;MDETNEKHVEPHESLDASMTEKFEAIINTLSTFKNQISLIQHQLRSVEKSVKKEFKQLKKEAGKNKNKGNKKPSGFATPSMITDELCKFMDKENGSEIARTVVTKTLIDYIKKNKLENSENSQIIHPDQKLQNLLGITENDQLTYFNLQKHMNKHFIKKVKQQNEAFI
;
A
#
# COMPACT_ATOMS: atom_id res chain seq x y z
N MET A 1 -86.60 -44.31 50.95
CA MET A 1 -86.48 -44.81 49.57
C MET A 1 -86.42 -43.55 48.74
N ASP A 2 -85.33 -43.07 48.17
CA ASP A 2 -83.97 -43.50 47.80
C ASP A 2 -83.31 -42.18 47.36
N GLU A 3 -82.03 -41.93 47.24
CA GLU A 3 -80.76 -42.48 47.65
C GLU A 3 -79.81 -41.28 47.41
N THR A 4 -78.71 -41.23 48.14
CA THR A 4 -77.63 -40.24 48.02
C THR A 4 -77.06 -40.10 46.59
N ASN A 5 -76.69 -38.89 46.16
CA ASN A 5 -75.38 -38.67 45.53
C ASN A 5 -75.02 -37.17 45.42
N GLU A 6 -74.51 -36.61 46.51
CA GLU A 6 -73.77 -35.36 46.48
C GLU A 6 -72.36 -35.69 45.96
N LYS A 7 -72.12 -35.49 44.66
CA LYS A 7 -70.77 -35.56 44.09
C LYS A 7 -69.94 -34.37 44.59
N HIS A 8 -69.32 -34.57 45.74
CA HIS A 8 -68.12 -33.85 46.13
C HIS A 8 -67.02 -34.18 45.12
N VAL A 9 -66.68 -33.23 44.24
CA VAL A 9 -65.55 -33.37 43.32
C VAL A 9 -64.28 -32.94 44.06
N GLU A 10 -63.54 -33.98 44.41
CA GLU A 10 -62.22 -34.11 45.01
C GLU A 10 -61.19 -32.99 44.68
N PRO A 11 -60.39 -32.53 45.66
CA PRO A 11 -59.24 -31.61 45.47
C PRO A 11 -58.10 -32.12 44.57
N HIS A 12 -58.13 -33.41 44.21
CA HIS A 12 -57.03 -34.14 43.60
C HIS A 12 -56.77 -33.79 42.12
N GLU A 13 -57.80 -33.37 41.36
CA GLU A 13 -57.68 -33.06 39.92
C GLU A 13 -56.93 -31.73 39.67
N SER A 14 -57.01 -30.78 40.60
CA SER A 14 -56.33 -29.48 40.50
C SER A 14 -54.82 -29.55 40.76
N LEU A 15 -54.37 -30.50 41.59
CA LEU A 15 -52.96 -30.67 41.96
C LEU A 15 -52.17 -31.30 40.81
N ASP A 16 -52.78 -32.25 40.09
CA ASP A 16 -52.16 -32.95 38.96
C ASP A 16 -52.01 -32.02 37.75
N ALA A 17 -53.02 -31.15 37.52
CA ALA A 17 -52.93 -30.06 36.54
C ALA A 17 -51.80 -29.07 36.89
N SER A 18 -51.69 -28.64 38.15
CA SER A 18 -50.63 -27.72 38.61
C SER A 18 -49.21 -28.31 38.48
N MET A 19 -49.04 -29.62 38.71
CA MET A 19 -47.76 -30.29 38.53
C MET A 19 -47.41 -30.46 37.05
N THR A 20 -48.40 -30.76 36.22
CA THR A 20 -48.23 -30.84 34.75
C THR A 20 -47.80 -29.49 34.17
N GLU A 21 -48.41 -28.38 34.59
CA GLU A 21 -47.99 -27.03 34.19
C GLU A 21 -46.53 -26.72 34.58
N LYS A 22 -46.08 -27.14 35.77
CA LYS A 22 -44.68 -26.99 36.20
C LYS A 22 -43.73 -27.82 35.33
N PHE A 23 -44.10 -29.05 34.97
CA PHE A 23 -43.32 -29.88 34.06
C PHE A 23 -43.22 -29.26 32.65
N GLU A 24 -44.32 -28.75 32.10
CA GLU A 24 -44.32 -28.06 30.82
C GLU A 24 -43.43 -26.81 30.84
N ALA A 25 -43.46 -26.02 31.92
CA ALA A 25 -42.59 -24.86 32.08
C ALA A 25 -41.10 -25.24 32.07
N ILE A 26 -40.72 -26.35 32.72
CA ILE A 26 -39.34 -26.86 32.71
C ILE A 26 -38.94 -27.34 31.32
N ILE A 27 -39.82 -28.06 30.61
CA ILE A 27 -39.58 -28.53 29.23
C ILE A 27 -39.39 -27.33 28.28
N ASN A 28 -40.23 -26.30 28.41
CA ASN A 28 -40.11 -25.07 27.62
C ASN A 28 -38.80 -24.32 27.92
N THR A 29 -38.38 -24.29 29.18
CA THR A 29 -37.08 -23.72 29.58
C THR A 29 -35.91 -24.51 28.98
N LEU A 30 -35.99 -25.84 28.99
CA LEU A 30 -34.97 -26.72 28.40
C LEU A 30 -34.89 -26.56 26.87
N SER A 31 -36.05 -26.43 26.21
CA SER A 31 -36.12 -26.11 24.78
C SER A 31 -35.48 -24.76 24.46
N THR A 32 -35.72 -23.75 25.30
CA THR A 32 -35.11 -22.42 25.19
C THR A 32 -33.59 -22.49 25.34
N PHE A 33 -33.09 -23.22 26.34
CA PHE A 33 -31.64 -23.41 26.51
C PHE A 33 -31.01 -24.14 25.34
N LYS A 34 -31.66 -25.16 24.78
CA LYS A 34 -31.17 -25.85 23.59
C LYS A 34 -30.96 -24.88 22.42
N ASN A 35 -31.92 -23.99 22.19
CA ASN A 35 -31.82 -22.96 21.15
C ASN A 35 -30.67 -21.97 21.44
N GLN A 36 -30.51 -21.55 22.69
CA GLN A 36 -29.42 -20.66 23.11
C GLN A 36 -28.04 -21.32 22.92
N ILE A 37 -27.90 -22.61 23.24
CA ILE A 37 -26.66 -23.36 23.02
C ILE A 37 -26.32 -23.40 21.54
N SER A 38 -27.30 -23.66 20.66
CA SER A 38 -27.08 -23.61 19.21
C SER A 38 -26.65 -22.22 18.74
N LEU A 39 -27.25 -21.15 19.26
CA LEU A 39 -26.85 -19.78 18.95
C LEU A 39 -25.39 -19.50 19.35
N ILE A 40 -25.00 -19.91 20.57
CA ILE A 40 -23.62 -19.76 21.07
C ILE A 40 -22.64 -20.53 20.18
N GLN A 41 -22.99 -21.75 19.75
CA GLN A 41 -22.15 -22.52 18.81
C GLN A 41 -21.94 -21.79 17.48
N HIS A 42 -23.00 -21.16 16.95
CA HIS A 42 -22.88 -20.36 15.73
C HIS A 42 -22.04 -19.09 15.93
N GLN A 43 -22.23 -18.39 17.04
CA GLN A 43 -21.44 -17.21 17.40
C GLN A 43 -19.96 -17.56 17.55
N LEU A 44 -19.62 -18.66 18.23
CA LEU A 44 -18.26 -19.13 18.40
C LEU A 44 -17.56 -19.36 17.05
N ARG A 45 -18.23 -20.08 16.13
CA ARG A 45 -17.71 -20.32 14.78
C ARG A 45 -17.51 -19.03 13.98
N SER A 46 -18.42 -18.06 14.14
CA SER A 46 -18.32 -16.76 13.48
C SER A 46 -17.11 -15.96 13.98
N VAL A 47 -16.94 -15.88 15.30
CA VAL A 47 -15.81 -15.18 15.92
C VAL A 47 -14.48 -15.83 15.54
N GLU A 48 -14.40 -17.17 15.57
CA GLU A 48 -13.19 -17.90 15.15
C GLU A 48 -12.79 -17.54 13.70
N LYS A 49 -13.77 -17.45 12.80
CA LYS A 49 -13.54 -17.08 11.41
C LYS A 49 -13.08 -15.62 11.27
N SER A 50 -13.66 -14.70 12.04
CA SER A 50 -13.25 -13.29 12.07
C SER A 50 -11.81 -13.13 12.56
N VAL A 51 -11.43 -13.79 13.66
CA VAL A 51 -10.05 -13.78 14.18
C VAL A 51 -9.06 -14.33 13.15
N LYS A 52 -9.38 -15.46 12.50
CA LYS A 52 -8.52 -16.00 11.43
C LYS A 52 -8.35 -15.04 10.26
N LYS A 53 -9.39 -14.27 9.91
CA LYS A 53 -9.34 -13.27 8.83
C LYS A 53 -8.48 -12.08 9.22
N GLU A 54 -8.67 -11.53 10.41
CA GLU A 54 -7.88 -10.41 10.93
C GLU A 54 -6.40 -10.79 11.06
N PHE A 55 -6.10 -11.98 11.59
CA PHE A 55 -4.72 -12.46 11.69
C PHE A 55 -4.03 -12.56 10.33
N LYS A 56 -4.74 -13.07 9.31
CA LYS A 56 -4.22 -13.11 7.92
C LYS A 56 -3.98 -11.70 7.36
N GLN A 57 -4.89 -10.78 7.63
CA GLN A 57 -4.78 -9.39 7.18
C GLN A 57 -3.58 -8.68 7.83
N LEU A 58 -3.46 -8.75 9.16
CA LEU A 58 -2.34 -8.17 9.90
C LEU A 58 -1.00 -8.75 9.43
N LYS A 59 -0.93 -10.07 9.20
CA LYS A 59 0.28 -10.70 8.64
C LYS A 59 0.64 -10.17 7.25
N LYS A 60 -0.36 -9.92 6.39
CA LYS A 60 -0.16 -9.36 5.05
C LYS A 60 0.33 -7.91 5.11
N GLU A 61 -0.24 -7.11 6.01
CA GLU A 61 0.14 -5.71 6.20
C GLU A 61 1.55 -5.58 6.79
N ALA A 62 1.89 -6.39 7.79
CA ALA A 62 3.24 -6.47 8.34
C ALA A 62 4.29 -6.86 7.29
N GLY A 63 3.94 -7.76 6.36
CA GLY A 63 4.82 -8.13 5.24
C GLY A 63 5.07 -7.01 4.24
N LYS A 64 4.09 -6.13 3.99
CA LYS A 64 4.25 -4.99 3.06
C LYS A 64 5.23 -3.94 3.57
N ASN A 65 5.27 -3.71 4.89
CA ASN A 65 6.14 -2.69 5.48
C ASN A 65 7.62 -3.10 5.52
N LYS A 66 7.92 -4.41 5.58
CA LYS A 66 9.33 -4.89 5.56
C LYS A 66 10.08 -4.49 4.28
N ASN A 67 9.38 -4.28 3.16
CA ASN A 67 9.99 -3.90 1.88
C ASN A 67 10.08 -2.38 1.62
N LYS A 68 9.59 -1.53 2.53
CA LYS A 68 9.50 -0.08 2.31
C LYS A 68 10.67 0.72 2.90
N GLY A 69 11.36 0.18 3.92
CA GLY A 69 12.32 0.96 4.72
C GLY A 69 13.80 0.88 4.32
N ASN A 70 14.23 -0.12 3.53
CA ASN A 70 15.68 -0.38 3.36
C ASN A 70 16.09 -0.77 1.94
N LYS A 71 15.40 -0.26 0.92
CA LYS A 71 15.87 -0.42 -0.45
C LYS A 71 17.08 0.48 -0.65
N LYS A 72 18.27 -0.13 -0.80
CA LYS A 72 19.43 0.57 -1.37
C LYS A 72 18.97 1.29 -2.64
N PRO A 73 19.39 2.55 -2.88
CA PRO A 73 19.00 3.26 -4.08
C PRO A 73 19.33 2.39 -5.30
N SER A 74 18.31 2.11 -6.12
CA SER A 74 18.49 1.42 -7.40
C SER A 74 19.49 2.22 -8.26
N GLY A 75 20.21 1.58 -9.18
CA GLY A 75 21.34 2.20 -9.91
C GLY A 75 21.07 3.59 -10.53
N PHE A 76 19.82 3.94 -10.82
CA PHE A 76 19.41 5.28 -11.29
C PHE A 76 19.28 6.34 -10.19
N ALA A 77 19.01 5.93 -8.96
CA ALA A 77 18.91 6.76 -7.77
C ALA A 77 20.24 6.86 -6.99
N THR A 78 21.29 6.16 -7.44
CA THR A 78 22.63 6.26 -6.86
C THR A 78 23.24 7.63 -7.21
N PRO A 79 23.68 8.42 -6.21
CA PRO A 79 24.43 9.65 -6.46
C PRO A 79 25.70 9.37 -7.27
N SER A 80 25.96 10.19 -8.28
CA SER A 80 27.17 10.14 -9.10
C SER A 80 27.78 11.54 -9.19
N MET A 81 29.10 11.62 -9.30
CA MET A 81 29.78 12.89 -9.58
C MET A 81 29.34 13.41 -10.95
N ILE A 82 29.04 14.71 -10.98
CA ILE A 82 28.66 15.41 -12.20
C ILE A 82 29.70 16.47 -12.57
N THR A 83 29.76 16.84 -13.84
CA THR A 83 30.66 17.90 -14.35
C THR A 83 30.29 19.27 -13.81
N ASP A 84 31.27 20.17 -13.69
CA ASP A 84 31.08 21.55 -13.22
C ASP A 84 30.03 22.34 -14.01
N GLU A 85 29.90 22.10 -15.31
CA GLU A 85 28.87 22.73 -16.15
C GLU A 85 27.45 22.40 -15.67
N LEU A 86 27.23 21.13 -15.31
CA LEU A 86 25.95 20.66 -14.80
C LEU A 86 25.71 21.15 -13.36
N CYS A 87 26.75 21.23 -12.53
CA CYS A 87 26.66 21.85 -11.20
C CYS A 87 26.24 23.32 -11.30
N LYS A 88 26.88 24.08 -12.20
CA LYS A 88 26.54 25.49 -12.46
C LYS A 88 25.11 25.65 -12.96
N PHE A 89 24.64 24.77 -13.84
CA PHE A 89 23.26 24.81 -14.32
C PHE A 89 22.23 24.55 -13.20
N MET A 90 22.58 23.72 -12.21
CA MET A 90 21.72 23.37 -11.08
C MET A 90 21.91 24.27 -9.85
N ASP A 91 22.74 25.31 -9.94
CA ASP A 91 23.15 26.18 -8.82
C ASP A 91 23.67 25.35 -7.62
N LYS A 92 24.57 24.39 -7.88
CA LYS A 92 25.21 23.52 -6.89
C LYS A 92 26.72 23.70 -6.86
N GLU A 93 27.34 23.33 -5.73
CA GLU A 93 28.79 23.35 -5.56
C GLU A 93 29.48 22.37 -6.52
N ASN A 94 30.64 22.76 -7.02
CA ASN A 94 31.48 21.90 -7.87
C ASN A 94 31.85 20.62 -7.11
N GLY A 95 31.83 19.48 -7.79
CA GLY A 95 32.10 18.17 -7.19
C GLY A 95 30.94 17.55 -6.40
N SER A 96 29.74 18.14 -6.41
CA SER A 96 28.55 17.54 -5.81
C SER A 96 28.20 16.18 -6.44
N GLU A 97 27.87 15.18 -5.60
CA GLU A 97 27.31 13.90 -6.08
C GLU A 97 25.77 14.00 -6.15
N ILE A 98 25.21 13.86 -7.35
CA ILE A 98 23.76 13.97 -7.59
C ILE A 98 23.26 12.73 -8.33
N ALA A 99 22.10 12.22 -7.92
CA ALA A 99 21.46 11.09 -8.59
C ALA A 99 20.91 11.50 -9.96
N ARG A 100 21.01 10.62 -10.96
CA ARG A 100 20.52 10.88 -12.33
C ARG A 100 19.04 11.27 -12.34
N THR A 101 18.23 10.67 -11.48
CA THR A 101 16.80 10.98 -11.35
C THR A 101 16.54 12.43 -10.94
N VAL A 102 17.36 12.97 -10.03
CA VAL A 102 17.24 14.35 -9.55
C VAL A 102 17.61 15.32 -10.68
N VAL A 103 18.75 15.08 -11.34
CA VAL A 103 19.21 15.90 -12.48
C VAL A 103 18.16 15.96 -13.59
N THR A 104 17.65 14.79 -13.99
CA THR A 104 16.66 14.69 -15.09
C THR A 104 15.38 15.43 -14.71
N LYS A 105 14.93 15.31 -13.46
CA LYS A 105 13.76 16.04 -12.97
C LYS A 105 13.99 17.55 -13.01
N THR A 106 15.14 18.04 -12.54
CA THR A 106 15.49 19.47 -12.58
C THR A 106 15.48 20.02 -14.01
N LEU A 107 15.96 19.26 -14.99
CA LEU A 107 15.92 19.66 -16.40
C LEU A 107 14.50 19.73 -16.95
N ILE A 108 13.66 18.73 -16.65
CA ILE A 108 12.25 18.73 -17.07
C ILE A 108 11.52 19.93 -16.45
N ASP A 109 11.76 20.20 -15.16
CA ASP A 109 11.17 21.33 -14.46
C ASP A 109 11.64 22.67 -15.06
N TYR A 110 12.92 22.76 -15.47
CA TYR A 110 13.45 23.92 -16.19
C TYR A 110 12.79 24.12 -17.55
N ILE A 111 12.66 23.05 -18.35
CA ILE A 111 12.02 23.07 -19.68
C ILE A 111 10.59 23.60 -19.56
N LYS A 112 9.82 23.09 -18.60
CA LYS A 112 8.45 23.52 -18.34
C LYS A 112 8.35 24.95 -17.84
N LYS A 113 9.20 25.33 -16.88
CA LYS A 113 9.21 26.69 -16.30
C LYS A 113 9.49 27.75 -17.36
N ASN A 114 10.40 27.45 -18.30
CA ASN A 114 10.76 28.36 -19.38
C ASN A 114 9.89 28.19 -20.64
N LYS A 115 8.86 27.33 -20.60
CA LYS A 115 7.96 27.04 -21.73
C LYS A 115 8.72 26.69 -23.02
N LEU A 116 9.75 25.86 -22.89
CA LEU A 116 10.58 25.41 -24.01
C LEU A 116 9.95 24.25 -24.79
N GLU A 117 8.75 23.80 -24.41
CA GLU A 117 8.01 22.77 -25.14
C GLU A 117 7.34 23.36 -26.37
N ASN A 118 7.29 22.60 -27.46
CA ASN A 118 6.53 22.98 -28.64
C ASN A 118 5.02 22.92 -28.34
N SER A 119 4.29 23.97 -28.70
CA SER A 119 2.83 24.09 -28.52
C SER A 119 2.02 23.06 -29.31
N GLU A 120 2.52 22.61 -30.46
CA GLU A 120 1.85 21.62 -31.30
C GLU A 120 2.19 20.18 -30.90
N ASN A 121 3.41 19.97 -30.38
CA ASN A 121 3.86 18.66 -29.93
C ASN A 121 4.77 18.80 -28.70
N SER A 122 4.20 18.60 -27.51
CA SER A 122 4.92 18.70 -26.23
C SER A 122 6.04 17.66 -26.06
N GLN A 123 6.22 16.71 -26.98
CA GLN A 123 7.38 15.82 -26.99
C GLN A 123 8.65 16.51 -27.52
N ILE A 124 8.49 17.56 -28.33
CA ILE A 124 9.58 18.33 -28.94
C ILE A 124 9.91 19.50 -28.03
N ILE A 125 11.19 19.66 -27.74
CA ILE A 125 11.73 20.73 -26.90
C ILE A 125 12.55 21.65 -27.80
N HIS A 126 12.30 22.95 -27.70
CA HIS A 126 13.07 24.03 -28.31
C HIS A 126 14.03 24.59 -27.25
N PRO A 127 15.25 24.04 -27.14
CA PRO A 127 16.17 24.40 -26.06
C PRO A 127 16.64 25.85 -26.22
N ASP A 128 16.71 26.57 -25.11
CA ASP A 128 17.34 27.89 -25.05
C ASP A 128 18.87 27.76 -25.11
N GLN A 129 19.58 28.88 -25.28
CA GLN A 129 21.04 28.89 -25.36
C GLN A 129 21.71 28.19 -24.16
N LYS A 130 21.13 28.32 -22.96
CA LYS A 130 21.65 27.67 -21.75
C LYS A 130 21.54 26.15 -21.83
N LEU A 131 20.38 25.63 -22.20
CA LEU A 131 20.14 24.20 -22.34
C LEU A 131 20.91 23.61 -23.52
N GLN A 132 21.03 24.35 -24.63
CA GLN A 132 21.86 23.97 -25.79
C GLN A 132 23.32 23.83 -25.39
N ASN A 133 23.89 24.82 -24.69
CA ASN A 133 25.29 24.78 -24.26
C ASN A 133 25.57 23.61 -23.32
N LEU A 134 24.67 23.33 -22.38
CA LEU A 134 24.78 22.18 -21.49
C LEU A 134 24.74 20.88 -22.31
N LEU A 135 23.67 20.64 -23.05
CA LEU A 135 23.48 19.38 -23.78
C LEU A 135 24.43 19.23 -24.98
N GLY A 136 25.10 20.30 -25.40
CA GLY A 136 26.00 20.35 -26.56
C GLY A 136 25.29 19.92 -27.83
N ILE A 137 24.09 20.45 -28.03
CA ILE A 137 23.24 20.22 -29.19
C ILE A 137 23.20 21.49 -30.05
N THR A 138 23.06 21.31 -31.36
CA THR A 138 22.92 22.41 -32.30
C THR A 138 21.43 22.70 -32.56
N GLU A 139 21.10 23.85 -33.14
CA GLU A 139 19.70 24.20 -33.48
C GLU A 139 19.05 23.20 -34.46
N ASN A 140 19.86 22.46 -35.22
CA ASN A 140 19.40 21.43 -36.14
C ASN A 140 19.09 20.09 -35.44
N ASP A 141 19.52 19.90 -34.19
CA ASP A 141 19.28 18.69 -33.43
C ASP A 141 17.91 18.74 -32.74
N GLN A 142 17.01 17.85 -33.16
CA GLN A 142 15.70 17.75 -32.52
C GLN A 142 15.83 17.19 -31.09
N LEU A 143 15.60 18.01 -30.06
CA LEU A 143 15.58 17.58 -28.67
C LEU A 143 14.18 17.10 -28.27
N THR A 144 14.11 15.95 -27.61
CA THR A 144 12.89 15.35 -27.06
C THR A 144 13.15 14.80 -25.66
N TYR A 145 12.09 14.57 -24.88
CA TYR A 145 12.23 13.93 -23.57
C TYR A 145 12.87 12.53 -23.65
N PHE A 146 12.74 11.85 -24.78
CA PHE A 146 13.33 10.53 -25.00
C PHE A 146 14.85 10.59 -25.21
N ASN A 147 15.33 11.53 -26.01
CA ASN A 147 16.76 11.65 -26.29
C ASN A 147 17.53 12.55 -25.29
N LEU A 148 16.84 13.34 -24.45
CA LEU A 148 17.45 14.15 -23.38
C LEU A 148 18.46 13.34 -22.57
N GLN A 149 18.10 12.10 -22.23
CA GLN A 149 18.94 11.24 -21.43
C GLN A 149 20.26 10.87 -22.11
N LYS A 150 20.27 10.77 -23.45
CA LYS A 150 21.44 10.47 -24.27
C LYS A 150 22.45 11.61 -24.19
N HIS A 151 21.99 12.84 -24.37
CA HIS A 151 22.82 14.05 -24.30
C HIS A 151 23.37 14.29 -22.89
N MET A 152 22.61 13.90 -21.86
CA MET A 152 23.03 14.03 -20.47
C MET A 152 24.15 13.09 -20.02
N ASN A 153 24.34 11.95 -20.70
CA ASN A 153 25.31 10.94 -20.26
C ASN A 153 26.75 11.46 -20.15
N LYS A 154 27.14 12.47 -20.95
CA LYS A 154 28.49 13.07 -20.91
C LYS A 154 28.78 13.82 -19.61
N HIS A 155 27.75 14.27 -18.90
CA HIS A 155 27.89 15.01 -17.64
C HIS A 155 27.99 14.11 -16.41
N PHE A 156 27.82 12.79 -16.56
CA PHE A 156 27.95 11.84 -15.45
C PHE A 156 29.32 11.17 -15.51
N ILE A 157 30.17 11.49 -14.53
CA ILE A 157 31.50 10.91 -14.42
C ILE A 157 31.36 9.48 -13.92
N LYS A 158 31.64 8.50 -14.79
CA LYS A 158 31.68 7.09 -14.38
C LYS A 158 32.87 6.90 -13.44
N LYS A 159 32.64 6.37 -12.24
CA LYS A 159 33.71 5.85 -11.38
C LYS A 159 34.38 4.70 -12.13
N VAL A 160 35.49 4.98 -12.82
CA VAL A 160 36.36 3.95 -13.40
C VAL A 160 36.86 3.15 -12.19
N LYS A 161 36.51 1.86 -12.13
CA LYS A 161 37.14 0.96 -11.15
C LYS A 161 38.63 0.98 -11.46
N GLN A 162 39.44 1.58 -10.60
CA GLN A 162 40.88 1.39 -10.62
C GLN A 162 41.09 -0.11 -10.42
N GLN A 163 41.47 -0.79 -11.50
CA GLN A 163 42.01 -2.14 -11.41
C GLN A 163 43.37 -1.95 -10.73
N ASN A 164 43.46 -2.30 -9.45
CA ASN A 164 44.75 -2.41 -8.78
C ASN A 164 45.53 -3.53 -9.49
N GLU A 165 46.43 -3.15 -10.39
CA GLU A 165 47.50 -4.01 -10.87
C GLU A 165 48.43 -4.25 -9.68
N ALA A 166 48.15 -5.31 -8.91
CA ALA A 166 49.10 -5.88 -7.98
C ALA A 166 50.18 -6.58 -8.83
N PHE A 167 51.28 -5.87 -9.06
CA PHE A 167 52.53 -6.48 -9.51
C PHE A 167 53.09 -7.28 -8.31
N ILE A 168 52.99 -8.61 -8.38
CA ILE A 168 53.82 -9.55 -7.61
C ILE A 168 54.52 -10.44 -8.64
#